data_AF-A0A847LT35-F1
#
_entry.id   AF-A0A847LT35-F1
#
_cell.length_a   1.000
_cell.length_b   1.000
_cell.length_c   1.000
_cell.angle_alpha   90.00
_cell.angle_beta   90.00
_cell.angle_gamma   90.00
#
_symmetry.space_group_name_H-M   'P 1'
#
loop_
_entity.id
_entity.type
_entity.pdbx_description
1 polymer ?
#
loop_
_entity_poly.entity_id
_entity_poly.type
_entity_poly.pdbx_seq_one_letter_code
_entity_poly.pdbx_strand_id
1 'polypeptide(L)'
;MDELKVTWILSNEIDYSFSIKQVYGFLFDNFGRILVHDDLGRFNLPGGKPEKDETVIQTLERECIEESQVTFKEPELIGFQLVENDKDYNYKPYIQLRFIAKIDQLFPLLPDPVTSRAYKRSLVSISQVNTLLKWGEAGRVQLEAAVKKIKNKLCIEIDQYMEKRIIDE
;
A
#
# COMPACT_ATOMS: atom_id res chain seq x y z
N MET A 1 -2.86 22.65 -16.32
CA MET A 1 -3.29 21.49 -15.52
C MET A 1 -3.06 21.92 -14.09
N ASP A 2 -4.12 22.15 -13.32
CA ASP A 2 -3.95 22.52 -11.91
C ASP A 2 -3.33 21.35 -11.17
N GLU A 3 -2.20 21.62 -10.52
CA GLU A 3 -1.36 20.61 -9.89
C GLU A 3 -1.99 20.23 -8.56
N LEU A 4 -2.31 18.94 -8.40
CA LEU A 4 -2.78 18.42 -7.12
C LEU A 4 -1.62 18.42 -6.13
N LYS A 5 -1.88 18.91 -4.93
CA LYS A 5 -0.95 18.83 -3.81
C LYS A 5 -1.20 17.54 -3.05
N VAL A 6 -0.17 16.73 -2.90
CA VAL A 6 -0.25 15.45 -2.19
C VAL A 6 0.68 15.52 -0.97
N THR A 7 0.10 15.40 0.22
CA THR A 7 0.83 15.48 1.49
C THR A 7 0.75 14.13 2.21
N TRP A 8 1.88 13.54 2.59
CA TRP A 8 1.91 12.36 3.44
C TRP A 8 1.71 12.75 4.91
N ILE A 9 0.75 12.12 5.58
CA ILE A 9 0.45 12.32 7.00
C ILE A 9 0.60 10.98 7.70
N LEU A 10 1.62 10.87 8.57
CA LEU A 10 1.80 9.72 9.44
C LEU A 10 0.76 9.76 10.56
N SER A 11 -0.07 8.72 10.67
CA SER A 11 -1.16 8.68 11.64
C SER A 11 -1.59 7.24 11.94
N ASN A 12 -1.98 6.97 13.18
CA ASN A 12 -2.63 5.72 13.58
C ASN A 12 -4.16 5.82 13.54
N GLU A 13 -4.71 7.00 13.24
CA GLU A 13 -6.14 7.26 13.16
C GLU A 13 -6.54 7.75 11.77
N ILE A 14 -7.74 7.36 11.34
CA ILE A 14 -8.33 7.78 10.08
C ILE A 14 -9.09 9.09 10.31
N ASP A 15 -8.78 10.11 9.52
CA ASP A 15 -9.54 11.35 9.52
C ASP A 15 -10.78 11.23 8.63
N TYR A 16 -11.91 10.88 9.24
CA TYR A 16 -13.19 10.73 8.55
C TYR A 16 -13.85 12.07 8.14
N SER A 17 -13.22 13.21 8.44
CA SER A 17 -13.67 14.50 7.88
C SER A 17 -13.43 14.58 6.36
N PHE A 18 -12.51 13.76 5.84
CA PHE A 18 -12.23 13.64 4.41
C PHE A 18 -12.88 12.41 3.79
N SER A 19 -13.23 12.52 2.51
CA SER A 19 -13.66 11.33 1.76
C SER A 19 -12.47 10.38 1.54
N ILE A 20 -12.68 9.08 1.75
CA ILE A 20 -11.66 8.05 1.50
C ILE A 20 -11.81 7.59 0.05
N LYS A 21 -10.76 7.77 -0.76
CA LYS A 21 -10.79 7.41 -2.18
C LYS A 21 -10.02 6.15 -2.51
N GLN A 22 -8.99 5.83 -1.75
CA GLN A 22 -8.18 4.63 -1.96
C GLN A 22 -7.67 4.07 -0.64
N VAL A 23 -7.48 2.76 -0.60
CA VAL A 23 -6.89 2.02 0.52
C VAL A 23 -5.88 1.05 -0.08
N TYR A 24 -4.62 1.12 0.36
CA TYR A 24 -3.56 0.20 -0.09
C TYR A 24 -2.84 -0.45 1.08
N GLY A 25 -2.33 -1.67 0.85
CA GLY A 25 -1.63 -2.46 1.85
C GLY A 25 -0.17 -2.75 1.49
N PHE A 26 0.76 -2.41 2.40
CA PHE A 26 2.08 -3.02 2.45
C PHE A 26 1.96 -4.38 3.16
N LEU A 27 1.78 -5.45 2.37
CA LEU A 27 1.62 -6.80 2.90
C LEU A 27 2.98 -7.48 3.02
N PHE A 28 3.37 -7.83 4.24
CA PHE A 28 4.67 -8.46 4.54
C PHE A 28 4.54 -9.97 4.68
N ASP A 29 5.48 -10.72 4.11
CA ASP A 29 5.66 -12.13 4.46
C ASP A 29 6.53 -12.31 5.71
N ASN A 30 6.73 -13.56 6.12
CA ASN A 30 7.55 -13.90 7.29
C ASN A 30 9.05 -13.60 7.11
N PHE A 31 9.48 -13.27 5.90
CA PHE A 31 10.87 -12.94 5.55
C PHE A 31 11.07 -11.43 5.34
N GLY A 32 10.05 -10.60 5.63
CA GLY A 32 10.10 -9.15 5.45
C GLY A 32 10.03 -8.68 4.00
N ARG A 33 9.64 -9.56 3.05
CA ARG A 33 9.36 -9.18 1.67
C ARG A 33 7.95 -8.60 1.58
N ILE A 34 7.76 -7.68 0.64
CA ILE A 34 6.49 -7.00 0.41
C ILE A 34 5.84 -7.55 -0.86
N LEU A 35 4.53 -7.78 -0.80
CA LEU A 35 3.75 -8.15 -1.96
C LEU A 35 3.49 -6.92 -2.83
N VAL A 36 3.81 -7.05 -4.12
CA VAL A 36 3.55 -6.06 -5.16
C VAL A 36 2.72 -6.73 -6.25
N HIS A 37 1.63 -6.08 -6.64
CA HIS A 37 0.80 -6.45 -7.77
C HIS A 37 1.42 -5.92 -9.07
N ASP A 38 1.35 -6.71 -10.14
CA ASP A 38 1.84 -6.39 -11.49
C ASP A 38 0.69 -6.47 -12.49
N ASP A 39 0.27 -5.28 -12.95
CA ASP A 39 -0.65 -5.10 -14.07
C ASP A 39 0.11 -4.67 -15.33
N LEU A 40 0.49 -5.65 -16.15
CA LEU A 40 1.14 -5.43 -17.45
C LEU A 40 2.41 -4.56 -17.36
N GLY A 41 3.23 -4.79 -16.34
CA GLY A 41 4.48 -4.05 -16.07
C GLY A 41 4.26 -2.76 -15.27
N ARG A 42 3.03 -2.49 -14.83
CA ARG A 42 2.72 -1.45 -13.85
C ARG A 42 2.62 -2.09 -12.48
N PHE A 43 3.57 -1.73 -11.63
CA PHE A 43 3.65 -2.27 -10.29
C PHE A 43 2.92 -1.37 -9.30
N ASN A 44 2.09 -1.97 -8.44
CA ASN A 44 1.37 -1.28 -7.39
C ASN A 44 1.30 -2.13 -6.11
N LEU A 45 0.99 -1.50 -4.98
CA LEU A 45 0.52 -2.23 -3.81
C LEU A 45 -0.90 -2.74 -4.07
N PRO A 46 -1.29 -3.89 -3.50
CA PRO A 46 -2.68 -4.33 -3.54
C PRO A 46 -3.57 -3.30 -2.84
N GLY A 47 -4.69 -2.98 -3.47
CA GLY A 47 -5.65 -2.03 -2.93
C GLY A 47 -6.35 -1.20 -3.99
N GLY A 48 -7.41 -0.53 -3.56
CA GLY A 48 -8.31 0.14 -4.48
C GLY A 48 -9.29 1.05 -3.79
N LYS A 49 -10.39 1.31 -4.48
CA LYS A 49 -11.40 2.28 -4.04
C LYS A 49 -12.45 1.57 -3.19
N PRO A 50 -12.87 2.16 -2.06
CA PRO A 50 -14.00 1.64 -1.31
C PRO A 50 -15.28 1.59 -2.15
N GLU A 51 -15.97 0.46 -2.12
CA GLU A 51 -17.33 0.34 -2.65
C GLU A 51 -18.36 0.77 -1.62
N LYS A 52 -19.63 0.81 -2.05
CA LYS A 52 -20.73 1.23 -1.19
C LYS A 52 -20.88 0.23 -0.04
N ASP A 53 -21.03 0.76 1.17
CA ASP A 53 -21.26 -0.02 2.40
C ASP A 53 -20.07 -0.90 2.84
N GLU A 54 -18.88 -0.73 2.25
CA GLU A 54 -17.63 -1.36 2.71
C GLU A 54 -16.94 -0.53 3.81
N THR A 55 -16.44 -1.22 4.83
CA THR A 55 -15.39 -0.66 5.69
C THR A 55 -14.06 -0.63 4.94
N VAL A 56 -13.13 0.23 5.38
CA VAL A 56 -11.80 0.33 4.76
C VAL A 56 -11.01 -0.99 4.78
N ILE A 57 -11.23 -1.83 5.79
CA ILE A 57 -10.59 -3.15 5.88
C ILE A 57 -11.23 -4.12 4.90
N GLN A 58 -12.55 -4.14 4.79
CA GLN A 58 -13.26 -4.97 3.80
C GLN A 58 -12.85 -4.61 2.37
N THR A 59 -12.71 -3.32 2.07
CA THR A 59 -12.16 -2.87 0.78
C THR A 59 -10.78 -3.47 0.54
N LEU A 60 -9.86 -3.35 1.51
CA LEU A 60 -8.52 -3.89 1.35
C LEU A 60 -8.52 -5.42 1.20
N GLU A 61 -9.36 -6.14 1.96
CA GLU A 61 -9.53 -7.59 1.85
C GLU A 61 -10.02 -8.00 0.46
N ARG A 62 -11.05 -7.34 -0.08
CA ARG A 62 -11.59 -7.61 -1.42
C ARG A 62 -10.50 -7.40 -2.49
N GLU A 63 -9.86 -6.24 -2.49
CA GLU A 63 -8.81 -5.90 -3.47
C GLU A 63 -7.62 -6.87 -3.39
N CYS A 64 -7.21 -7.26 -2.18
CA CYS A 64 -6.15 -8.26 -2.01
C CYS A 64 -6.51 -9.63 -2.61
N ILE A 65 -7.77 -10.04 -2.52
CA ILE A 65 -8.26 -11.26 -3.16
C ILE A 65 -8.33 -11.10 -4.69
N GLU A 66 -8.91 -10.01 -5.18
CA GLU A 66 -9.14 -9.77 -6.61
C GLU A 66 -7.82 -9.58 -7.39
N GLU A 67 -6.97 -8.68 -6.91
CA GLU A 67 -5.74 -8.30 -7.62
C GLU A 67 -4.61 -9.30 -7.39
N SER A 68 -4.60 -9.94 -6.21
CA SER A 68 -3.42 -10.63 -5.71
C SER A 68 -3.71 -11.97 -5.05
N GLN A 69 -4.95 -12.44 -4.95
CA GLN A 69 -5.34 -13.75 -4.40
C GLN A 69 -4.64 -14.07 -3.07
N VAL A 70 -4.59 -13.08 -2.17
CA VAL A 70 -3.88 -13.13 -0.90
C VAL A 70 -4.81 -12.68 0.23
N THR A 71 -4.74 -13.35 1.38
CA THR A 71 -5.32 -12.85 2.63
C THR A 71 -4.23 -12.32 3.54
N PHE A 72 -4.62 -11.43 4.45
CA PHE A 72 -3.72 -10.87 5.43
C PHE A 72 -4.37 -10.89 6.82
N LYS A 73 -3.54 -10.64 7.83
CA LYS A 73 -3.95 -10.51 9.22
C LYS A 73 -3.28 -9.32 9.88
N GLU A 74 -3.90 -8.90 10.98
CA GLU A 74 -3.43 -7.83 11.85
C GLU A 74 -3.16 -6.51 11.11
N PRO A 75 -4.13 -6.01 10.31
CA PRO A 75 -3.96 -4.75 9.59
C PRO A 75 -3.78 -3.58 10.56
N GLU A 76 -2.86 -2.67 10.24
CA GLU A 76 -2.69 -1.44 10.99
C GLU A 76 -2.46 -0.25 10.05
N LEU A 77 -3.17 0.85 10.33
CA LEU A 77 -2.98 2.09 9.60
C LEU A 77 -1.59 2.64 9.85
N ILE A 78 -0.87 3.02 8.79
CA ILE A 78 0.43 3.71 8.87
C ILE A 78 0.22 5.22 8.80
N GLY A 79 -0.73 5.62 7.96
CA GLY A 79 -1.01 7.01 7.66
C GLY A 79 -1.81 7.10 6.37
N PHE A 80 -1.87 8.30 5.82
CA PHE A 80 -2.61 8.56 4.59
C PHE A 80 -1.97 9.70 3.79
N GLN A 81 -2.20 9.66 2.48
CA GLN A 81 -1.96 10.82 1.62
C GLN A 81 -3.20 11.70 1.62
N LEU A 82 -3.06 12.96 2.02
CA LEU A 82 -4.07 13.99 1.81
C LEU A 82 -3.85 14.62 0.43
N VAL A 83 -4.89 14.58 -0.39
CA VAL A 83 -4.87 15.16 -1.75
C VAL A 83 -5.76 16.39 -1.77
N GLU A 84 -5.16 17.51 -2.15
CA GLU A 84 -5.75 18.84 -2.16
C GLU A 84 -5.54 19.51 -3.51
N ASN A 85 -6.32 20.55 -3.78
CA ASN A 85 -6.10 21.46 -4.91
C ASN A 85 -6.19 22.90 -4.42
N ASP A 86 -5.04 23.53 -4.20
CA ASP A 86 -4.95 24.89 -3.68
C ASP A 86 -5.49 25.95 -4.66
N LYS A 87 -5.74 25.58 -5.93
CA LYS A 87 -6.21 26.48 -6.99
C LYS A 87 -7.70 26.38 -7.29
N ASP A 88 -8.38 25.34 -6.80
CA ASP A 88 -9.81 25.14 -6.99
C ASP A 88 -10.54 25.08 -5.64
N TYR A 89 -11.19 26.18 -5.28
CA TYR A 89 -11.96 26.30 -4.04
C TYR A 89 -13.17 25.36 -3.96
N ASN A 90 -13.64 24.79 -5.08
CA ASN A 90 -14.72 23.80 -5.10
C ASN A 90 -14.19 22.37 -4.95
N TYR A 91 -12.87 22.19 -4.99
CA TYR A 91 -12.25 20.90 -4.81
C TYR A 91 -12.47 20.41 -3.39
N LYS A 92 -12.97 19.18 -3.27
CA LYS A 92 -13.14 18.51 -1.98
C LYS A 92 -11.91 17.64 -1.72
N PRO A 93 -11.08 17.97 -0.71
CA PRO A 93 -9.94 17.15 -0.36
C PRO A 93 -10.35 15.72 -0.04
N TYR A 94 -9.44 14.80 -0.29
CA TYR A 94 -9.66 13.39 -0.01
C TYR A 94 -8.39 12.72 0.48
N ILE A 95 -8.57 11.54 1.09
CA ILE A 95 -7.46 10.75 1.61
C ILE A 95 -7.31 9.42 0.89
N GLN A 96 -6.05 8.98 0.80
CA GLN A 96 -5.67 7.64 0.37
C GLN A 96 -4.93 6.95 1.52
N LEU A 97 -5.54 5.92 2.09
CA LEU A 97 -5.02 5.24 3.27
C LEU A 97 -3.87 4.30 2.89
N ARG A 98 -2.94 4.10 3.83
CA ARG A 98 -1.89 3.08 3.75
C ARG A 98 -1.90 2.24 5.01
N PHE A 99 -2.01 0.93 4.84
CA PHE A 99 -1.95 -0.06 5.91
C PHE A 99 -0.68 -0.90 5.81
N ILE A 100 -0.19 -1.39 6.93
CA ILE A 100 0.62 -2.61 6.97
C ILE A 100 -0.29 -3.78 7.30
N ALA A 101 0.07 -4.98 6.84
CA ALA A 101 -0.48 -6.22 7.36
C ALA A 101 0.50 -7.38 7.13
N LYS A 102 0.30 -8.50 7.83
CA LYS A 102 1.04 -9.74 7.59
C LYS A 102 0.26 -10.58 6.59
N ILE A 103 0.93 -11.13 5.59
CA ILE A 103 0.36 -12.14 4.72
C ILE A 103 -0.04 -13.35 5.57
N ASP A 104 -1.29 -13.77 5.42
CA ASP A 104 -1.81 -14.96 6.10
C ASP A 104 -1.80 -16.16 5.15
N GLN A 105 -2.40 -16.04 3.96
CA GLN A 105 -2.41 -17.10 2.95
C GLN A 105 -2.19 -16.54 1.55
N LEU A 106 -1.44 -17.30 0.74
CA LEU A 106 -1.21 -17.05 -0.69
C LEU A 106 -1.89 -18.15 -1.49
N PHE A 107 -3.02 -17.84 -2.14
CA PHE A 107 -3.74 -18.82 -2.96
C PHE A 107 -3.07 -18.99 -4.34
N PRO A 108 -3.24 -20.14 -5.02
CA PRO A 108 -2.76 -20.30 -6.40
C PRO A 108 -3.34 -19.23 -7.31
N LEU A 109 -2.52 -18.63 -8.18
CA LEU A 109 -2.99 -17.63 -9.14
C LEU A 109 -3.93 -18.26 -10.16
N LEU A 110 -5.21 -17.95 -10.04
CA LEU A 110 -6.25 -18.26 -11.01
C LEU A 110 -6.34 -17.13 -12.05
N PRO A 111 -6.53 -17.45 -13.34
CA PRO A 111 -6.86 -16.46 -14.35
C PRO A 111 -8.19 -15.80 -14.04
N ASP A 112 -8.30 -14.50 -14.30
CA ASP A 112 -9.55 -13.78 -14.27
C ASP A 112 -10.56 -14.44 -15.25
N PRO A 113 -11.78 -14.77 -14.79
CA PRO A 113 -12.75 -15.53 -15.60
C PRO A 113 -13.20 -14.82 -16.87
N VAL A 114 -13.11 -13.49 -16.93
CA VAL A 114 -13.61 -12.67 -18.04
C VAL A 114 -12.52 -12.42 -19.08
N THR A 115 -11.30 -12.19 -18.62
CA THR A 115 -10.15 -11.82 -19.46
C THR A 115 -9.20 -12.98 -19.72
N SER A 116 -9.36 -14.12 -19.02
CA SER A 116 -8.44 -15.26 -19.01
C SER A 116 -7.01 -14.91 -18.58
N ARG A 117 -6.81 -13.77 -17.89
CA ARG A 117 -5.48 -13.28 -17.47
C ARG A 117 -5.21 -13.61 -16.02
N ALA A 118 -4.11 -14.29 -15.73
CA ALA A 118 -3.60 -14.34 -14.36
C ALA A 118 -2.88 -13.01 -14.08
N TYR A 119 -3.47 -12.18 -13.21
CA TYR A 119 -2.74 -11.08 -12.59
C TYR A 119 -1.49 -11.63 -11.92
N LYS A 120 -0.36 -10.91 -12.05
CA LYS A 120 0.89 -11.34 -11.45
C LYS A 120 1.06 -10.63 -10.12
N ARG A 121 1.62 -11.36 -9.15
CA ARG A 121 2.09 -10.80 -7.89
C ARG A 121 3.52 -11.25 -7.67
N SER A 122 4.32 -10.39 -7.06
CA SER A 122 5.70 -10.67 -6.69
C SER A 122 5.92 -10.36 -5.23
N LEU A 123 6.65 -11.23 -4.53
CA LEU A 123 7.22 -10.91 -3.23
C LEU A 123 8.61 -10.35 -3.47
N VAL A 124 8.81 -9.08 -3.13
CA VAL A 124 10.04 -8.35 -3.43
C VAL A 124 10.68 -7.84 -2.16
N SER A 125 12.01 -7.69 -2.16
CA SER A 125 12.69 -7.09 -1.03
C SER A 125 12.33 -5.61 -0.89
N ILE A 126 12.47 -5.06 0.33
CA ILE A 126 12.24 -3.63 0.60
C ILE A 126 13.01 -2.72 -0.37
N SER A 127 14.26 -3.08 -0.72
CA SER A 127 15.07 -2.35 -1.72
C SER A 127 14.42 -2.26 -3.10
N GLN A 128 13.68 -3.29 -3.50
CA GLN A 128 13.06 -3.36 -4.82
C GLN A 128 11.72 -2.62 -4.87
N VAL A 129 11.03 -2.47 -3.74
CA VAL A 129 9.68 -1.86 -3.69
C VAL A 129 9.67 -0.46 -4.29
N ASN A 130 10.54 0.45 -3.83
CA ASN A 130 10.53 1.82 -4.34
C ASN A 130 10.93 1.89 -5.83
N THR A 131 11.84 1.01 -6.25
CA THR A 131 12.27 0.90 -7.66
C THR A 131 11.12 0.44 -8.56
N LEU A 132 10.30 -0.50 -8.09
CA LEU A 132 9.17 -1.04 -8.84
C LEU A 132 7.98 -0.09 -8.87
N LEU A 133 7.61 0.48 -7.72
CA LEU A 133 6.47 1.39 -7.61
C LEU A 133 6.72 2.73 -8.30
N LYS A 134 7.98 3.19 -8.39
CA LYS A 134 8.38 4.47 -9.00
C LYS A 134 7.64 5.68 -8.41
N TRP A 135 7.31 5.63 -7.13
CA TRP A 135 6.60 6.69 -6.40
C TRP A 135 7.50 7.82 -5.88
N GLY A 136 8.80 7.76 -6.18
CA GLY A 136 9.78 8.76 -5.77
C GLY A 136 9.87 8.90 -4.25
N GLU A 137 10.06 10.13 -3.79
CA GLU A 137 10.27 10.43 -2.37
C GLU A 137 9.03 10.12 -1.51
N ALA A 138 7.83 10.36 -2.04
CA ALA A 138 6.60 10.03 -1.33
C ALA A 138 6.46 8.52 -1.08
N GLY A 139 6.91 7.69 -2.02
CA GLY A 139 6.95 6.24 -1.85
C GLY A 139 7.97 5.80 -0.81
N ARG A 140 9.15 6.44 -0.81
CA ARG A 140 10.22 6.17 0.15
C ARG A 140 9.77 6.39 1.60
N VAL A 141 9.19 7.55 1.90
CA VAL A 141 8.72 7.90 3.26
C VAL A 141 7.60 6.96 3.73
N GLN A 142 6.69 6.56 2.84
CA GLN A 142 5.65 5.59 3.15
C GLN A 142 6.23 4.21 3.48
N LEU A 143 7.19 3.74 2.68
CA LEU A 143 7.86 2.47 2.88
C LEU A 143 8.64 2.44 4.19
N GLU A 144 9.35 3.52 4.53
CA GLU A 144 10.06 3.63 5.81
C GLU A 144 9.13 3.56 7.00
N ALA A 145 8.00 4.27 6.93
CA ALA A 145 6.97 4.21 7.96
C ALA A 145 6.42 2.78 8.11
N ALA A 146 6.17 2.08 6.99
CA ALA A 146 5.74 0.68 6.98
C ALA A 146 6.77 -0.23 7.64
N VAL A 147 8.04 -0.12 7.25
CA VAL A 147 9.16 -0.91 7.76
C VAL A 147 9.38 -0.69 9.25
N LYS A 148 9.37 0.56 9.70
CA LYS A 148 9.49 0.89 11.13
C LYS A 148 8.35 0.29 11.94
N LYS A 149 7.13 0.37 11.41
CA LYS A 149 5.95 -0.12 12.11
C LYS A 149 5.91 -1.65 12.19
N ILE A 150 6.28 -2.35 11.11
CA ILE A 150 6.32 -3.82 11.11
C ILE A 150 7.48 -4.35 11.97
N LYS A 151 8.65 -3.71 12.01
CA LYS A 151 9.78 -4.08 12.90
C LYS A 151 9.38 -4.08 14.37
N ASN A 152 8.58 -3.10 14.79
CA ASN A 152 8.11 -3.04 16.18
C ASN A 152 7.12 -4.16 16.51
N LYS A 153 6.48 -4.77 15.50
CA LYS A 153 5.44 -5.79 15.63
C LYS A 153 5.95 -7.21 15.40
N LEU A 154 7.02 -7.36 14.64
CA LEU A 154 7.59 -8.62 14.20
C LEU A 154 9.08 -8.64 14.54
N CYS A 155 9.52 -9.69 15.24
CA CYS A 155 10.94 -10.05 15.35
C CYS A 155 11.50 -10.55 14.01
N ILE A 156 11.24 -9.83 12.92
CA ILE A 156 11.84 -10.10 11.61
C ILE A 156 13.17 -9.35 11.57
N GLU A 157 14.25 -10.09 11.36
CA GLU A 157 15.54 -9.51 10.97
C GLU A 157 15.38 -8.90 9.59
N ILE A 158 15.13 -7.59 9.54
CA ILE A 158 15.22 -6.84 8.30
C ILE A 158 16.70 -6.59 8.05
N ASP A 159 17.22 -7.15 6.96
CA ASP A 159 18.63 -7.12 6.58
C ASP A 159 19.29 -5.76 6.90
N GLN A 160 20.22 -5.76 7.86
CA GLN A 160 20.85 -4.55 8.42
C GLN A 160 21.59 -3.71 7.37
N TYR A 161 21.93 -4.30 6.23
CA TYR A 161 22.55 -3.63 5.09
C TYR A 161 21.67 -2.52 4.48
N MET A 162 20.37 -2.51 4.80
CA MET A 162 19.38 -1.57 4.27
C MET A 162 19.20 -0.30 5.11
N GLU A 163 19.52 -0.32 6.41
CA GLU A 163 19.38 0.87 7.28
C GLU A 163 20.33 1.99 6.87
N LYS A 164 21.55 1.66 6.42
CA LYS A 164 22.54 2.65 5.98
C LYS A 164 22.18 3.38 4.69
N ARG A 165 21.32 2.81 3.83
CA ARG A 165 20.99 3.41 2.53
C ARG A 165 19.77 4.32 2.54
N ILE A 166 18.99 4.27 3.62
CA ILE A 166 17.77 5.06 3.80
C ILE A 166 18.06 6.39 4.52
N ILE A 167 19.17 6.45 5.26
CA ILE A 167 19.55 7.59 6.10
C ILE A 167 20.58 8.50 5.41
N ASP A 168 21.30 8.00 4.39
CA ASP A 168 22.48 8.64 3.81
C ASP A 168 22.33 9.12 2.33
N GLU A 169 21.11 9.26 1.80
CA GLU A 169 20.84 9.97 0.51
C GLU A 169 19.78 11.07 0.70
#